data_AF-A0A535B020-F1
#
_entry.id   AF-A0A535B020-F1
#
_cell.length_a   1.000
_cell.length_b   1.000
_cell.length_c   1.000
_cell.angle_alpha   90.00
_cell.angle_beta   90.00
_cell.angle_gamma   90.00
#
_symmetry.space_group_name_H-M   'P 1'
#
loop_
_entity.id
_entity.type
_entity.pdbx_description
1 polymer ?
#
loop_
_entity_poly.entity_id
_entity_poly.type
_entity_poly.pdbx_seq_one_letter_code
_entity_poly.pdbx_strand_id
1 'polypeptide(L)'
;MEATETTDQAHDHRAPQQIVPQRTGDYLEVMSKAIFQTGISWKVVENKWPGIHDAFRGFDHRLVASFNEAELAELSADPRVIRNRRKIEAIVDNARTMLDLEEQHGGFQNYLRSHGDFDATVAELRKRFKFLGEMGCFYFLYVVGEEVPSYEDWCRSRGREPMTAAAPKGA
;
A
#
# COMPACT_ATOMS: atom_id res chain seq x y z
N MET A 1 -16.52 -27.74 33.77
CA MET A 1 -16.71 -26.29 33.71
C MET A 1 -15.40 -25.72 33.19
N GLU A 2 -15.20 -25.79 31.87
CA GLU A 2 -13.96 -25.31 31.24
C GLU A 2 -14.12 -23.80 31.00
N ALA A 3 -13.30 -23.02 31.70
CA ALA A 3 -13.16 -21.61 31.45
C ALA A 3 -12.44 -21.45 30.11
N THR A 4 -13.13 -20.84 29.15
CA THR A 4 -12.61 -20.46 27.84
C THR A 4 -11.38 -19.56 28.01
N GLU A 5 -10.21 -20.03 27.56
CA GLU A 5 -9.04 -19.20 27.31
C GLU A 5 -9.41 -18.14 26.27
N THR A 6 -9.54 -16.90 26.74
CA THR A 6 -9.56 -15.73 25.86
C THR A 6 -8.14 -15.56 25.34
N THR A 7 -7.90 -15.94 24.08
CA THR A 7 -6.66 -15.61 23.39
C THR A 7 -6.62 -14.09 23.19
N ASP A 8 -6.00 -13.40 24.15
CA ASP A 8 -5.51 -12.04 24.02
C ASP A 8 -4.37 -12.04 23.00
N GLN A 9 -4.69 -11.83 21.73
CA GLN A 9 -3.68 -11.67 20.69
C GLN A 9 -3.08 -10.28 20.79
N ALA A 10 -1.95 -10.21 21.48
CA ALA A 10 -1.05 -9.07 21.54
C ALA A 10 -0.92 -8.42 20.15
N HIS A 11 -1.34 -7.16 20.06
CA HIS A 11 -1.09 -6.31 18.91
C HIS A 11 0.43 -6.20 18.69
N ASP A 12 0.96 -6.87 17.68
CA ASP A 12 2.34 -6.65 17.27
C ASP A 12 2.44 -5.25 16.65
N HIS A 13 2.81 -4.25 17.47
CA HIS A 13 2.94 -2.84 17.09
C HIS A 13 4.21 -2.58 16.26
N ARG A 14 4.70 -3.58 15.52
CA ARG A 14 5.92 -3.43 14.73
C ARG A 14 5.63 -2.58 13.51
N ALA A 15 6.60 -1.74 13.17
CA ALA A 15 6.57 -1.03 11.90
C ALA A 15 6.47 -2.04 10.74
N PRO A 16 5.82 -1.68 9.63
CA PRO A 16 5.77 -2.53 8.45
C PRO A 16 7.17 -3.02 8.05
N GLN A 17 7.27 -4.25 7.57
CA GLN A 17 8.53 -4.73 7.02
C GLN A 17 8.84 -3.99 5.73
N GLN A 18 10.07 -3.50 5.60
CA GLN A 18 10.57 -2.92 4.35
C GLN A 18 10.98 -4.02 3.37
N ILE A 19 10.85 -3.72 2.08
CA ILE A 19 11.32 -4.55 0.98
C ILE A 19 12.37 -3.80 0.17
N VAL A 20 13.16 -4.53 -0.62
CA VAL A 20 13.98 -3.96 -1.69
C VAL A 20 13.32 -4.31 -3.01
N PRO A 21 12.52 -3.41 -3.61
CA PRO A 21 11.84 -3.69 -4.87
C PRO A 21 12.84 -4.09 -5.96
N GLN A 22 12.52 -5.14 -6.70
CA GLN A 22 13.31 -5.62 -7.84
C GLN A 22 12.61 -5.31 -9.17
N ARG A 23 11.29 -5.14 -9.14
CA ARG A 23 10.46 -4.84 -10.31
C ARG A 23 9.47 -3.73 -10.00
N THR A 24 9.02 -3.02 -11.02
CA THR A 24 7.90 -2.05 -10.92
C THR A 24 6.64 -2.67 -10.30
N GLY A 25 6.42 -3.98 -10.53
CA GLY A 25 5.33 -4.73 -9.89
C GLY A 25 5.37 -4.78 -8.35
N ASP A 26 6.56 -4.75 -7.75
CA ASP A 26 6.70 -4.81 -6.28
C ASP A 26 6.24 -3.47 -5.66
N TYR A 27 6.46 -2.34 -6.35
CA TYR A 27 5.88 -1.05 -5.96
C TYR A 27 4.36 -1.05 -6.12
N LEU A 28 3.84 -1.62 -7.21
CA LEU A 28 2.40 -1.72 -7.43
C LEU A 28 1.72 -2.54 -6.33
N GLU A 29 2.34 -3.63 -5.89
CA GLU A 29 1.84 -4.47 -4.80
C GLU A 29 1.71 -3.65 -3.48
N VAL A 30 2.79 -2.97 -3.08
CA VAL A 30 2.80 -2.16 -1.85
C VAL A 30 1.78 -1.02 -1.93
N MET A 31 1.71 -0.32 -3.07
CA MET A 31 0.75 0.75 -3.29
C MET A 31 -0.69 0.23 -3.21
N SER A 32 -0.96 -0.93 -3.82
CA SER A 32 -2.27 -1.58 -3.79
C SER A 32 -2.68 -1.94 -2.37
N LYS A 33 -1.73 -2.38 -1.53
CA LYS A 33 -1.97 -2.71 -0.12
C LYS A 33 -2.41 -1.48 0.65
N ALA A 34 -1.70 -0.36 0.47
CA ALA A 34 -2.06 0.93 1.06
C ALA A 34 -3.48 1.36 0.62
N ILE A 35 -3.80 1.24 -0.67
CA ILE A 35 -5.11 1.56 -1.23
C ILE A 35 -6.22 0.71 -0.59
N PHE A 36 -6.03 -0.60 -0.46
CA PHE A 36 -7.04 -1.47 0.14
C PHE A 36 -7.24 -1.18 1.63
N GLN A 37 -6.18 -0.86 2.38
CA GLN A 37 -6.25 -0.51 3.80
C GLN A 37 -6.98 0.80 4.09
N THR A 38 -7.19 1.67 3.09
CA THR A 38 -8.00 2.90 3.29
C THR A 38 -9.46 2.55 3.64
N GLY A 39 -9.85 2.70 4.90
CA GLY A 39 -11.21 2.41 5.36
C GLY A 39 -11.55 0.91 5.51
N ILE A 40 -10.55 0.04 5.53
CA ILE A 40 -10.70 -1.40 5.82
C ILE A 40 -9.67 -1.77 6.89
N SER A 41 -10.06 -2.62 7.85
CA SER A 41 -9.12 -3.03 8.89
C SER A 41 -7.93 -3.78 8.29
N TRP A 42 -6.73 -3.47 8.79
CA TRP A 42 -5.49 -4.11 8.36
C TRP A 42 -5.60 -5.64 8.37
N LYS A 43 -6.16 -6.22 9.45
CA LYS A 43 -6.38 -7.67 9.59
C LYS A 43 -7.19 -8.27 8.44
N VAL A 44 -8.23 -7.56 7.96
CA VAL A 44 -9.04 -8.04 6.82
C VAL A 44 -8.25 -8.01 5.53
N VAL A 45 -7.44 -6.98 5.31
CA VAL A 45 -6.59 -6.88 4.11
C VAL A 45 -5.51 -7.97 4.12
N GLU A 46 -4.82 -8.17 5.24
CA GLU A 46 -3.79 -9.20 5.37
C GLU A 46 -4.34 -10.61 5.15
N ASN A 47 -5.48 -10.94 5.77
CA ASN A 47 -6.12 -12.25 5.61
C ASN A 47 -6.51 -12.54 4.15
N LYS A 48 -6.81 -11.50 3.36
CA LYS A 48 -7.14 -11.62 1.94
C LYS A 48 -5.93 -11.46 1.02
N TRP A 49 -4.78 -11.01 1.53
CA TRP A 49 -3.65 -10.61 0.71
C TRP A 49 -3.15 -11.72 -0.23
N PRO A 50 -3.01 -13.00 0.20
CA PRO A 50 -2.61 -14.07 -0.73
C PRO A 50 -3.59 -14.21 -1.91
N GLY A 51 -4.89 -14.15 -1.64
CA GLY A 51 -5.91 -14.21 -2.69
C GLY A 51 -5.92 -12.98 -3.60
N ILE A 52 -5.64 -11.80 -3.06
CA ILE A 52 -5.49 -10.55 -3.83
C ILE A 52 -4.26 -10.63 -4.73
N HIS A 53 -3.11 -11.04 -4.18
CA HIS A 53 -1.87 -11.21 -4.93
C HIS A 53 -2.08 -12.12 -6.16
N ASP A 54 -2.74 -13.27 -5.98
CA ASP A 54 -3.01 -14.20 -7.08
C ASP A 54 -4.02 -13.64 -8.10
N ALA A 55 -5.07 -12.97 -7.62
CA ALA A 55 -6.08 -12.35 -8.48
C ALA A 55 -5.48 -11.24 -9.36
N PHE A 56 -4.50 -10.50 -8.84
CA PHE A 56 -3.73 -9.50 -9.57
C PHE A 56 -2.48 -10.08 -10.26
N ARG A 57 -2.44 -11.40 -10.50
CA ARG A 57 -1.36 -12.07 -11.26
C ARG A 57 0.04 -11.80 -10.69
N GLY A 58 0.17 -11.83 -9.36
CA GLY A 58 1.42 -11.54 -8.66
C GLY A 58 1.91 -10.10 -8.86
N PHE A 59 0.97 -9.18 -9.09
CA PHE A 59 1.21 -7.77 -9.37
C PHE A 59 2.25 -7.54 -10.48
N ASP A 60 2.25 -8.39 -11.51
CA ASP A 60 2.94 -8.04 -12.75
C ASP A 60 2.27 -6.79 -13.34
N HIS A 61 2.91 -5.64 -13.15
CA HIS A 61 2.43 -4.33 -13.59
C HIS A 61 2.03 -4.27 -15.08
N ARG A 62 2.65 -5.06 -15.97
CA ARG A 62 2.28 -5.12 -17.40
C ARG A 62 0.99 -5.89 -17.60
N LEU A 63 0.86 -7.04 -16.94
CA LEU A 63 -0.40 -7.81 -16.98
C LEU A 63 -1.54 -7.02 -16.34
N VAL A 64 -1.34 -6.46 -15.16
CA VAL A 64 -2.38 -5.70 -14.46
C VAL A 64 -2.82 -4.48 -15.26
N ALA A 65 -1.89 -3.75 -15.89
CA ALA A 65 -2.24 -2.61 -16.75
C ALA A 65 -3.09 -2.99 -17.98
N SER A 66 -2.95 -4.24 -18.46
CA SER A 66 -3.71 -4.77 -19.60
C SER A 66 -5.12 -5.24 -19.25
N PHE A 67 -5.51 -5.26 -17.96
CA PHE A 67 -6.84 -5.72 -17.57
C PHE A 67 -7.95 -4.92 -18.27
N ASN A 68 -8.82 -5.65 -18.96
CA ASN A 68 -9.99 -5.11 -19.65
C ASN A 68 -11.24 -5.20 -18.76
N GLU A 69 -12.39 -4.70 -19.24
CA GLU A 69 -13.64 -4.67 -18.48
C GLU A 69 -14.13 -6.06 -18.02
N ALA A 70 -13.90 -7.11 -18.81
CA ALA A 70 -14.33 -8.46 -18.45
C ALA A 70 -13.50 -8.99 -17.26
N GLU A 71 -12.17 -8.87 -17.32
CA GLU A 71 -11.29 -9.26 -16.21
C GLU A 71 -11.61 -8.46 -14.95
N LEU A 72 -11.82 -7.17 -15.13
CA LEU A 72 -12.26 -6.25 -14.10
C LEU A 72 -13.59 -6.69 -13.45
N ALA A 73 -14.59 -7.10 -14.23
CA ALA A 73 -15.86 -7.62 -13.73
C ALA A 73 -15.67 -8.95 -12.96
N GLU A 74 -14.84 -9.86 -13.49
CA GLU A 74 -14.49 -11.12 -12.82
C GLU A 74 -13.81 -10.87 -11.46
N LEU A 75 -12.79 -10.01 -11.43
CA LEU A 75 -12.11 -9.60 -10.19
C LEU A 75 -13.09 -8.99 -9.18
N SER A 76 -14.06 -8.22 -9.65
CA SER A 76 -15.05 -7.56 -8.77
C SER A 76 -16.05 -8.56 -8.17
N ALA A 77 -16.24 -9.71 -8.80
CA ALA A 77 -17.06 -10.81 -8.30
C ALA A 77 -16.27 -11.81 -7.43
N ASP A 78 -14.94 -11.83 -7.54
CA ASP A 78 -14.09 -12.81 -6.85
C ASP A 78 -14.18 -12.66 -5.32
N PRO A 79 -14.62 -13.71 -4.58
CA PRO A 79 -14.73 -13.66 -3.12
C PRO A 79 -13.37 -13.61 -2.41
N ARG A 80 -12.28 -13.95 -3.10
CA ARG A 80 -10.91 -13.89 -2.55
C ARG A 80 -10.45 -12.45 -2.35
N VAL A 81 -10.86 -11.52 -3.22
CA VAL A 81 -10.46 -10.12 -3.14
C VAL A 81 -11.38 -9.29 -2.22
N ILE A 82 -11.00 -8.03 -2.03
CA ILE A 82 -11.87 -7.01 -1.47
C ILE A 82 -12.70 -6.46 -2.64
N ARG A 83 -14.00 -6.76 -2.66
CA ARG A 83 -14.94 -6.41 -3.75
C ARG A 83 -15.32 -4.93 -3.76
N ASN A 84 -14.32 -4.07 -3.90
CA ASN A 84 -14.47 -2.64 -4.09
C ASN A 84 -14.04 -2.29 -5.52
N ARG A 85 -15.03 -2.24 -6.42
CA ARG A 85 -14.85 -1.98 -7.85
C ARG A 85 -13.94 -0.79 -8.14
N ARG A 86 -14.20 0.35 -7.48
CA ARG A 86 -13.47 1.60 -7.67
C ARG A 86 -11.98 1.48 -7.31
N LYS A 87 -11.65 0.71 -6.27
CA LYS A 87 -10.26 0.46 -5.88
C LYS A 87 -9.56 -0.50 -6.84
N ILE A 88 -10.27 -1.51 -7.34
CA ILE A 88 -9.75 -2.46 -8.33
C ILE A 88 -9.40 -1.72 -9.63
N GLU A 89 -10.33 -0.91 -10.15
CA GLU A 89 -10.10 -0.06 -11.33
C GLU A 89 -8.94 0.91 -11.10
N ALA A 90 -8.86 1.52 -9.92
CA ALA A 90 -7.77 2.41 -9.58
C ALA A 90 -6.40 1.73 -9.58
N ILE A 91 -6.30 0.46 -9.15
CA ILE A 91 -5.04 -0.29 -9.18
C ILE A 91 -4.60 -0.54 -10.64
N VAL A 92 -5.54 -0.89 -11.52
CA VAL A 92 -5.25 -1.06 -12.95
C VAL A 92 -4.79 0.25 -13.58
N ASP A 93 -5.45 1.37 -13.28
CA ASP A 93 -5.03 2.68 -13.76
C ASP A 93 -3.66 3.10 -13.19
N ASN A 94 -3.42 2.81 -11.92
CA ASN A 94 -2.13 3.08 -11.29
C ASN A 94 -1.01 2.23 -11.93
N ALA A 95 -1.29 0.99 -12.31
CA ALA A 95 -0.32 0.14 -13.04
C ALA A 95 0.04 0.75 -14.40
N ARG A 96 -0.94 1.29 -15.13
CA ARG A 96 -0.70 2.03 -16.38
C ARG A 96 0.18 3.26 -16.14
N THR A 97 -0.14 4.08 -15.14
CA THR A 97 0.69 5.23 -14.77
C THR A 97 2.11 4.82 -14.38
N MET A 98 2.30 3.72 -13.64
CA MET A 98 3.64 3.23 -13.29
C MET A 98 4.45 2.82 -14.51
N LEU A 99 3.83 2.18 -15.51
CA LEU A 99 4.49 1.81 -16.76
C LEU A 99 4.97 3.04 -17.54
N ASP A 100 4.10 4.04 -17.69
CA ASP A 100 4.46 5.27 -18.41
C ASP A 100 5.63 5.98 -17.72
N LEU A 101 5.64 6.03 -16.39
CA LEU A 101 6.71 6.66 -15.61
C LEU A 101 7.99 5.83 -15.61
N GLU A 102 7.89 4.49 -15.57
CA GLU A 102 9.03 3.60 -15.74
C GLU A 102 9.74 3.88 -17.07
N GLU A 103 8.99 3.98 -18.17
CA GLU A 103 9.54 4.27 -19.50
C GLU A 103 10.18 5.66 -19.57
N GLN A 104 9.51 6.69 -19.02
CA GLN A 104 9.99 8.07 -19.05
C GLN A 104 11.27 8.30 -18.24
N HIS A 105 11.45 7.57 -17.13
CA HIS A 105 12.56 7.77 -16.20
C HIS A 105 13.61 6.64 -16.22
N GLY A 106 13.43 5.63 -17.07
CA GLY A 106 14.29 4.45 -17.12
C GLY A 106 14.23 3.62 -15.83
N GLY A 107 13.06 3.60 -15.17
CA GLY A 107 12.83 2.87 -13.92
C GLY A 107 11.92 3.62 -12.94
N PHE A 108 11.02 2.91 -12.26
CA PHE A 108 10.10 3.53 -11.31
C PHE A 108 10.80 4.13 -10.08
N GLN A 109 11.91 3.54 -9.63
CA GLN A 109 12.74 4.14 -8.57
C GLN A 109 13.32 5.49 -8.99
N ASN A 110 13.80 5.58 -10.24
CA ASN A 110 14.33 6.84 -10.77
C ASN A 110 13.24 7.91 -10.83
N TYR A 111 12.00 7.54 -11.14
CA TYR A 111 10.86 8.45 -11.01
C TYR A 111 10.69 8.95 -9.56
N LEU A 112 10.63 8.05 -8.57
CA LEU A 112 10.49 8.45 -7.16
C LEU A 112 11.60 9.40 -6.69
N ARG A 113 12.83 9.17 -7.16
CA ARG A 113 14.02 9.97 -6.83
C ARG A 113 14.26 11.17 -7.75
N SER A 114 13.40 11.39 -8.75
CA SER A 114 13.48 12.56 -9.63
C SER A 114 12.92 13.84 -8.99
N HIS A 115 12.37 13.71 -7.79
CA HIS A 115 11.75 14.79 -7.03
C HIS A 115 12.71 15.32 -5.95
N GLY A 116 12.41 16.50 -5.40
CA GLY A 116 13.28 17.17 -4.45
C GLY A 116 13.35 16.46 -3.09
N ASP A 117 12.36 16.69 -2.25
CA ASP A 117 12.28 16.12 -0.91
C ASP A 117 11.05 15.20 -0.76
N PHE A 118 10.88 14.64 0.44
CA PHE A 118 9.75 13.79 0.79
C PHE A 118 8.40 14.43 0.44
N ASP A 119 8.21 15.71 0.73
CA ASP A 119 6.93 16.39 0.51
C ASP A 119 6.65 16.61 -0.98
N ALA A 120 7.68 16.93 -1.76
CA ALA A 120 7.59 16.99 -3.22
C ALA A 120 7.22 15.63 -3.82
N THR A 121 7.84 14.55 -3.35
CA THR A 121 7.51 13.18 -3.79
C THR A 121 6.08 12.80 -3.43
N VAL A 122 5.63 13.11 -2.20
CA VAL A 122 4.23 12.88 -1.77
C VAL A 122 3.25 13.68 -2.64
N ALA A 123 3.56 14.93 -2.98
CA ALA A 123 2.70 15.74 -3.85
C ALA A 123 2.56 15.11 -5.25
N GLU A 124 3.66 14.67 -5.85
CA GLU A 124 3.66 14.05 -7.17
C GLU A 124 2.96 12.68 -7.17
N LEU A 125 3.12 11.90 -6.10
CA LEU A 125 2.40 10.63 -5.89
C LEU A 125 0.88 10.85 -5.81
N ARG A 126 0.42 11.79 -4.96
CA ARG A 126 -1.01 12.11 -4.80
C ARG A 126 -1.64 12.65 -6.07
N LYS A 127 -0.86 13.34 -6.89
CA LYS A 127 -1.31 13.91 -8.16
C LYS A 127 -1.54 12.82 -9.22
N ARG A 128 -0.66 11.83 -9.30
CA ARG A 128 -0.69 10.81 -10.37
C ARG A 128 -1.44 9.53 -10.00
N PHE A 129 -1.45 9.15 -8.73
CA PHE A 129 -1.98 7.86 -8.30
C PHE A 129 -3.33 8.01 -7.59
N LYS A 130 -4.28 7.17 -8.01
CA LYS A 130 -5.64 7.15 -7.46
C LYS A 130 -5.64 6.45 -6.10
N PHE A 131 -6.48 6.95 -5.19
CA PHE A 131 -6.70 6.41 -3.84
C PHE A 131 -5.46 6.39 -2.93
N LEU A 132 -4.44 7.18 -3.24
CA LEU A 132 -3.23 7.28 -2.44
C LEU A 132 -3.24 8.57 -1.60
N GLY A 133 -3.69 8.47 -0.34
CA GLY A 133 -3.71 9.58 0.62
C GLY A 133 -2.35 9.86 1.26
N GLU A 134 -2.27 10.83 2.18
CA GLU A 134 -0.99 11.18 2.85
C GLU A 134 -0.36 9.99 3.59
N MET A 135 -1.14 9.32 4.45
CA MET A 135 -0.68 8.11 5.17
C MET A 135 -0.30 6.99 4.20
N GLY A 136 -1.04 6.85 3.10
CA GLY A 136 -0.74 5.85 2.08
C GLY A 136 0.58 6.12 1.37
N CYS A 137 0.89 7.38 1.08
CA CYS A 137 2.18 7.78 0.52
C CYS A 137 3.32 7.53 1.52
N PHE A 138 3.15 7.92 2.78
CA PHE A 138 4.15 7.67 3.83
C PHE A 138 4.43 6.18 3.98
N TYR A 139 3.37 5.36 4.14
CA TYR A 139 3.48 3.90 4.21
C TYR A 139 4.19 3.33 2.99
N PHE A 140 3.77 3.74 1.79
CA PHE A 140 4.32 3.26 0.54
C PHE A 140 5.82 3.53 0.45
N LEU A 141 6.24 4.80 0.62
CA LEU A 141 7.64 5.21 0.55
C LEU A 141 8.49 4.51 1.62
N TYR A 142 7.97 4.41 2.85
CA TYR A 142 8.64 3.70 3.93
C TYR A 142 8.86 2.22 3.60
N VAL A 143 7.83 1.51 3.13
CA VAL A 143 7.91 0.07 2.86
C VAL A 143 8.83 -0.24 1.69
N VAL A 144 8.85 0.59 0.65
CA VAL A 144 9.73 0.39 -0.52
C VAL A 144 11.16 0.89 -0.28
N GLY A 145 11.48 1.35 0.94
CA GLY A 145 12.83 1.70 1.36
C GLY A 145 13.32 3.07 0.88
N GLU A 146 12.43 3.98 0.49
CA GLU A 146 12.82 5.36 0.21
C GLU A 146 13.02 6.15 1.51
N GLU A 147 13.75 7.25 1.43
CA GLU A 147 13.99 8.13 2.56
C GLU A 147 12.70 8.83 2.98
N VAL A 148 12.32 8.65 4.25
CA VAL A 148 11.12 9.27 4.84
C VAL A 148 11.46 9.84 6.22
N PRO A 149 10.77 10.91 6.67
CA PRO A 149 10.87 11.36 8.05
C PRO A 149 10.46 10.25 9.04
N SER A 150 10.89 10.38 10.30
CA SER A 150 10.39 9.49 11.35
C SER A 150 8.86 9.59 11.45
N TYR A 151 8.18 8.52 11.87
CA TYR A 151 6.72 8.54 12.01
C TYR A 151 6.26 9.65 12.96
N GLU A 152 7.01 9.91 14.04
CA GLU A 152 6.69 10.99 14.96
C GLU A 152 6.83 12.38 14.34
N ASP A 153 7.94 12.63 13.62
CA ASP A 153 8.15 13.93 12.96
C ASP A 153 7.14 14.15 11.84
N TRP A 154 6.81 13.09 11.10
CA TRP A 154 5.76 13.11 10.10
C TRP A 154 4.38 13.40 10.71
N CYS A 155 4.03 12.76 11.84
CA CYS A 155 2.78 13.07 12.54
C CYS A 155 2.75 14.53 13.00
N ARG A 156 3.82 15.00 13.65
CA ARG A 156 3.93 16.38 14.15
C ARG A 156 3.81 17.41 13.01
N SER A 157 4.46 17.19 11.86
CA SER A 157 4.38 18.10 10.71
C SER A 157 2.97 18.18 10.10
N ARG A 158 2.13 17.16 10.31
CA ARG A 158 0.73 17.11 9.87
C ARG A 158 -0.28 17.52 10.94
N GLY A 159 0.18 18.02 12.09
CA GLY A 159 -0.67 18.35 13.23
C GLY A 159 -1.41 17.14 13.80
N ARG A 160 -0.82 15.94 13.68
CA ARG A 160 -1.36 14.67 14.18
C ARG A 160 -0.58 14.25 15.41
N GLU A 161 -1.28 13.68 16.39
CA GLU A 161 -0.61 12.97 17.48
C GLU A 161 -0.08 11.63 16.96
N PRO A 162 1.19 11.28 17.19
CA PRO A 162 1.71 9.97 16.87
C PRO A 162 0.92 8.92 17.65
N MET A 163 0.57 7.82 16.98
CA MET A 163 0.01 6.67 17.69
C MET A 163 1.13 6.07 18.54
N THR A 164 1.17 6.38 19.84
CA THR A 164 2.14 5.78 20.76
C THR A 164 1.89 4.28 20.85
N ALA A 165 2.90 3.45 20.61
CA ALA A 165 2.88 2.09 21.12
C ALA A 165 2.60 2.19 22.62
N ALA A 166 1.56 1.52 23.11
CA ALA A 166 1.22 1.55 24.52
C ALA A 166 2.49 1.30 25.33
N ALA A 167 2.85 2.26 26.20
CA ALA A 167 3.93 2.04 27.16
C ALA A 167 3.64 0.72 27.89
N PRO A 168 4.66 -0.12 28.17
CA PRO A 168 4.44 -1.29 29.01
C PRO A 168 3.78 -0.79 30.30
N LYS A 169 2.57 -1.29 30.61
CA LYS A 169 1.98 -1.05 31.93
C LYS A 169 3.01 -1.53 32.94
N GLY A 170 3.52 -0.59 33.72
CA GLY A 170 4.68 -0.79 34.57
C GLY A 170 4.52 -1.91 35.58
N ALA A 171 5.68 -2.48 35.92
CA ALA A 171 6.15 -3.02 37.21
C ALA A 171 5.12 -3.60 38.19
#